data_AF-A0A098ED86-F1
#
_entry.id   AF-A0A098ED86-F1
#
_cell.length_a   1.000
_cell.length_b   1.000
_cell.length_c   1.000
_cell.angle_alpha   90.00
_cell.angle_beta   90.00
_cell.angle_gamma   90.00
#
_symmetry.space_group_name_H-M   'P 1'
#
loop_
_entity.id
_entity.type
_entity.pdbx_description
1 polymer ?
#
loop_
_entity_poly.entity_id
_entity_poly.type
_entity_poly.pdbx_seq_one_letter_code
_entity_poly.pdbx_strand_id
1 'polypeptide(L)'
;MYIQKIIIENFKCFEGKFPLELNKGLNILVGDNEAGKSTILEAIHLALSGWIYGKYLGSELTQSLFNSIVVKNYLESLKTETKLEPPSILIEVFFEIEDDSIKALFEGNSNSTKQKACGIQFLIAFNEKYKTEYNILINSTENIDSLPIEFYEYSWSSFARDDRLTPKIIPFKSHLIDSTNSRYQNWSDVYISRIIRDFLEEDEKIKVSLAHRKLKNLFSKETSITEINEKLNNEENKISDKNIKLSVDLSSKDAWETSLITYLDDIPFTNIGRGEQCLIKTKLALHHKKSQEANILLLEEPENHLSHSKLNKLIQYIKENHNDKQIIISTHSSFVANKLGLDSLVLLNKDELTDKRSETRIDKLSPDTQNYFQKLSGYDTLRLILCRKAILVEGPSDELIIQKAYLKEKSKLPIEDEVDVISVKGLSFKRFLEIAEKIKKPVVVVTDNDGDFENKVTQKYKDFENCPSIKICASENTDLKTLEPQIVEANKDDLDTLRNILYFTTSQTAFFQIYETVM
;
A
#
# COMPACT_ATOMS: atom_id res chain seq x y z
N MET A 1 -7.17 7.61 19.75
CA MET A 1 -5.73 7.31 19.58
C MET A 1 -5.46 7.04 18.10
N TYR A 2 -4.30 7.40 17.56
CA TYR A 2 -3.90 7.07 16.18
C TYR A 2 -2.37 6.95 16.07
N ILE A 3 -1.85 6.33 15.00
CA ILE A 3 -0.44 6.41 14.64
C ILE A 3 -0.18 7.75 13.97
N GLN A 4 0.65 8.59 14.59
CA GLN A 4 1.04 9.87 14.01
C GLN A 4 2.15 9.72 12.97
N LYS A 5 3.10 8.81 13.22
CA LYS A 5 4.30 8.67 12.40
C LYS A 5 4.82 7.24 12.48
N ILE A 6 5.46 6.79 11.41
CA ILE A 6 6.31 5.59 11.38
C ILE A 6 7.70 5.95 10.89
N ILE A 7 8.73 5.32 11.45
CA ILE A 7 10.09 5.33 10.91
C ILE A 7 10.47 3.89 10.59
N ILE A 8 10.83 3.64 9.33
CA ILE A 8 11.26 2.33 8.85
C ILE A 8 12.75 2.41 8.50
N GLU A 9 13.55 1.51 9.01
CA GLU A 9 15.00 1.47 8.77
C GLU A 9 15.44 0.08 8.32
N ASN A 10 16.11 0.02 7.16
CA ASN A 10 16.72 -1.17 6.56
C ASN A 10 15.77 -2.35 6.30
N PHE A 11 14.46 -2.10 6.21
CA PHE A 11 13.44 -3.11 5.94
C PHE A 11 13.09 -3.16 4.46
N LYS A 12 13.30 -4.32 3.82
CA LYS A 12 13.06 -4.57 2.39
C LYS A 12 13.61 -3.44 1.50
N CYS A 13 12.75 -2.67 0.83
CA CYS A 13 13.16 -1.64 -0.12
C CYS A 13 13.66 -0.34 0.54
N PHE A 14 13.52 -0.17 1.86
CA PHE A 14 13.97 1.03 2.55
C PHE A 14 15.42 0.90 3.04
N GLU A 15 16.34 1.63 2.40
CA GLU A 15 17.73 1.79 2.84
C GLU A 15 17.84 2.97 3.81
N GLY A 16 18.36 2.74 5.02
CA GLY A 16 18.41 3.75 6.08
C GLY A 16 17.02 4.16 6.56
N LYS A 17 16.95 5.29 7.26
CA LYS A 17 15.71 5.77 7.91
C LYS A 17 14.76 6.45 6.92
N PHE A 18 13.56 5.90 6.82
CA PHE A 18 12.44 6.49 6.09
C PHE A 18 11.33 6.90 7.08
N PRO A 19 11.16 8.21 7.35
CA PRO A 19 10.04 8.71 8.12
C PRO A 19 8.80 8.86 7.21
N LEU A 20 7.63 8.51 7.76
CA LEU A 20 6.33 8.71 7.14
C LEU A 20 5.36 9.22 8.20
N GLU A 21 4.85 10.43 8.01
CA GLU A 21 3.77 10.95 8.84
C GLU A 21 2.44 10.29 8.44
N LEU A 22 1.43 10.30 9.32
CA LEU A 22 0.10 9.76 9.08
C LEU A 22 -0.99 10.65 9.71
N ASN A 23 -2.12 10.77 9.01
CA ASN A 23 -3.31 11.47 9.47
C ASN A 23 -4.15 10.57 10.40
N LYS A 24 -4.89 11.18 11.34
CA LYS A 24 -5.75 10.48 12.33
C LYS A 24 -6.80 9.55 11.70
N GLY A 25 -7.36 9.95 10.56
CA GLY A 25 -8.38 9.19 9.83
C GLY A 25 -7.79 8.42 8.67
N LEU A 26 -8.06 8.91 7.46
CA LEU A 26 -7.68 8.24 6.23
C LEU A 26 -6.29 8.65 5.73
N ASN A 27 -5.57 7.68 5.20
CA ASN A 27 -4.28 7.82 4.53
C ASN A 27 -4.29 6.97 3.27
N ILE A 28 -3.93 7.54 2.13
CA ILE A 28 -3.95 6.86 0.83
C ILE A 28 -2.53 6.90 0.27
N LEU A 29 -1.84 5.76 0.30
CA LEU A 29 -0.51 5.59 -0.25
C LEU A 29 -0.61 5.36 -1.76
N VAL A 30 -0.01 6.26 -2.53
CA VAL A 30 0.12 6.16 -3.98
C VAL A 30 1.58 6.32 -4.38
N GLY A 31 1.97 5.78 -5.52
CA GLY A 31 3.34 5.79 -5.99
C GLY A 31 3.54 4.70 -7.02
N ASP A 32 4.65 4.74 -7.75
CA ASP A 32 4.95 3.73 -8.76
C ASP A 32 5.18 2.35 -8.14
N ASN A 33 5.34 1.35 -9.02
CA ASN A 33 5.76 0.03 -8.61
C ASN A 33 7.10 0.14 -7.85
N GLU A 34 7.28 -0.70 -6.82
CA GLU A 34 8.48 -0.71 -5.96
C GLU A 34 8.73 0.57 -5.13
N ALA A 35 7.79 1.51 -5.10
CA ALA A 35 7.86 2.70 -4.22
C ALA A 35 7.74 2.38 -2.72
N GLY A 36 7.37 1.14 -2.36
CA GLY A 36 7.33 0.67 -0.96
C GLY A 36 5.94 0.69 -0.30
N LYS A 37 4.85 0.91 -1.05
CA LYS A 37 3.46 0.94 -0.54
C LYS A 37 3.12 -0.28 0.32
N SER A 38 3.26 -1.49 -0.24
CA SER A 38 2.99 -2.74 0.47
C SER A 38 3.93 -2.94 1.65
N THR A 39 5.22 -2.59 1.48
CA THR A 39 6.23 -2.68 2.54
C THR A 39 5.88 -1.82 3.75
N ILE A 40 5.30 -0.63 3.56
CA ILE A 40 4.82 0.22 4.66
C ILE A 40 3.67 -0.46 5.41
N LEU A 41 2.67 -0.99 4.71
CA LEU A 41 1.55 -1.71 5.34
C LEU A 41 2.06 -2.92 6.14
N GLU A 42 2.98 -3.70 5.57
CA GLU A 42 3.61 -4.84 6.22
C GLU A 42 4.45 -4.42 7.44
N ALA A 43 5.21 -3.33 7.35
CA ALA A 43 6.03 -2.83 8.46
C ALA A 43 5.16 -2.41 9.65
N ILE A 44 4.08 -1.67 9.40
CA ILE A 44 3.10 -1.30 10.44
C ILE A 44 2.49 -2.56 11.06
N HIS A 45 2.04 -3.51 10.23
CA HIS A 45 1.43 -4.74 10.71
C HIS A 45 2.40 -5.56 11.55
N LEU A 46 3.65 -5.72 11.09
CA LEU A 46 4.71 -6.45 11.76
C LEU A 46 5.04 -5.83 13.12
N ALA A 47 5.26 -4.52 13.18
CA ALA A 47 5.59 -3.83 14.42
C ALA A 47 4.46 -3.93 15.46
N LEU A 48 3.19 -3.88 15.04
CA LEU A 48 2.05 -3.94 15.97
C LEU A 48 1.62 -5.35 16.37
N SER A 49 1.88 -6.35 15.53
CA SER A 49 1.34 -7.71 15.74
C SER A 49 2.40 -8.80 15.90
N GLY A 50 3.60 -8.60 15.34
CA GLY A 50 4.63 -9.63 15.17
C GLY A 50 4.38 -10.58 14.01
N TRP A 51 3.42 -10.27 13.14
CA TRP A 51 3.02 -11.13 12.03
C TRP A 51 3.55 -10.59 10.71
N ILE A 52 4.06 -11.50 9.89
CA ILE A 52 4.43 -11.25 8.50
C ILE A 52 3.97 -12.44 7.66
N TYR A 53 3.43 -12.18 6.47
CA TYR A 53 2.88 -13.22 5.58
C TYR A 53 1.90 -14.19 6.26
N GLY A 54 1.20 -13.73 7.30
CA GLY A 54 0.22 -14.55 8.00
C GLY A 54 0.75 -15.51 9.06
N LYS A 55 2.05 -15.45 9.37
CA LYS A 55 2.67 -16.22 10.44
C LYS A 55 3.41 -15.29 11.39
N TYR A 56 3.73 -15.80 12.57
CA TYR A 56 4.58 -15.07 13.49
C TYR A 56 6.02 -15.03 12.98
N LEU A 57 6.70 -13.89 13.15
CA LEU A 57 8.02 -13.65 12.57
C LEU A 57 9.05 -14.74 12.92
N GLY A 58 8.96 -15.35 14.10
CA GLY A 58 9.92 -16.37 14.54
C GLY A 58 10.15 -17.53 13.56
N SER A 59 9.14 -17.91 12.76
CA SER A 59 9.28 -18.96 11.74
C SER A 59 9.61 -18.44 10.33
N GLU A 60 9.57 -17.13 10.12
CA GLU A 60 9.68 -16.48 8.80
C GLU A 60 10.80 -15.44 8.74
N LEU A 61 11.62 -15.33 9.80
CA LEU A 61 12.78 -14.46 9.81
C LEU A 61 13.80 -14.98 8.80
N THR A 62 14.04 -14.17 7.77
CA THR A 62 14.94 -14.49 6.66
C THR A 62 15.73 -13.25 6.27
N GLN A 63 16.89 -13.44 5.63
CA GLN A 63 17.73 -12.34 5.15
C GLN A 63 16.99 -11.40 4.19
N SER A 64 16.01 -11.91 3.43
CA SER A 64 15.26 -11.11 2.45
C SER A 64 14.40 -10.01 3.07
N LEU A 65 14.19 -10.02 4.39
CA LEU A 65 13.56 -8.91 5.11
C LEU A 65 14.49 -7.71 5.26
N PHE A 66 15.80 -7.92 5.23
CA PHE A 66 16.80 -6.85 5.29
C PHE A 66 16.98 -6.23 3.91
N ASN A 67 17.26 -4.93 3.90
CA ASN A 67 17.58 -4.23 2.67
C ASN A 67 18.85 -4.82 2.01
N SER A 68 18.75 -5.15 0.72
CA SER A 68 19.80 -5.86 -0.01
C SER A 68 21.10 -5.06 -0.11
N ILE A 69 21.03 -3.73 -0.22
CA ILE A 69 22.20 -2.85 -0.28
C ILE A 69 22.94 -2.87 1.06
N VAL A 70 22.20 -2.76 2.16
CA VAL A 70 22.76 -2.81 3.53
C VAL A 70 23.44 -4.15 3.79
N VAL A 71 22.80 -5.26 3.42
CA VAL A 71 23.40 -6.61 3.56
C VAL A 71 24.66 -6.74 2.70
N LYS A 72 24.60 -6.30 1.45
CA LYS A 72 25.74 -6.35 0.54
C LYS A 72 26.93 -5.57 1.09
N ASN A 73 26.72 -4.32 1.52
CA ASN A 73 27.76 -3.47 2.08
C ASN A 73 28.41 -4.11 3.31
N TYR A 74 27.60 -4.73 4.18
CA TYR A 74 28.10 -5.47 5.34
C TYR A 74 28.94 -6.68 4.91
N LEU A 75 28.45 -7.55 4.02
CA LEU A 75 29.18 -8.74 3.56
C LEU A 75 30.48 -8.38 2.83
N GLU A 76 30.48 -7.29 2.06
CA GLU A 76 31.70 -6.77 1.42
C GLU A 76 32.70 -6.24 2.46
N SER A 77 32.22 -5.57 3.52
CA SER A 77 33.08 -5.07 4.59
C SER A 77 33.81 -6.19 5.36
N LEU A 78 33.21 -7.39 5.46
CA LEU A 78 33.84 -8.54 6.12
C LEU A 78 35.12 -8.99 5.41
N LYS A 79 35.29 -8.65 4.12
CA LYS A 79 36.49 -8.94 3.32
C LYS A 79 37.59 -7.87 3.49
N THR A 80 37.29 -6.78 4.21
CA THR A 80 38.21 -5.65 4.41
C THR A 80 38.73 -5.63 5.86
N GLU A 81 39.77 -4.81 6.12
CA GLU A 81 40.28 -4.61 7.50
C GLU A 81 39.26 -3.91 8.40
N THR A 82 38.36 -3.11 7.83
CA THR A 82 37.30 -2.38 8.55
C THR A 82 35.96 -3.08 8.41
N LYS A 83 35.66 -4.00 9.34
CA LYS A 83 34.40 -4.74 9.37
C LYS A 83 33.27 -3.85 9.90
N LEU A 84 32.15 -3.77 9.17
CA LEU A 84 30.93 -3.10 9.64
C LEU A 84 30.21 -3.97 10.68
N GLU A 85 29.38 -3.35 11.52
CA GLU A 85 28.51 -4.07 12.44
C GLU A 85 27.42 -4.84 11.67
N PRO A 86 26.94 -5.97 12.22
CA PRO A 86 25.81 -6.71 11.63
C PRO A 86 24.59 -5.80 11.42
N PRO A 87 23.95 -5.84 10.25
CA PRO A 87 22.84 -4.96 9.93
C PRO A 87 21.63 -5.22 10.83
N SER A 88 20.80 -4.21 11.06
CA SER A 88 19.56 -4.34 11.84
C SER A 88 18.39 -3.72 11.11
N ILE A 89 17.18 -4.25 11.35
CA ILE A 89 15.92 -3.63 10.95
C ILE A 89 15.30 -2.95 12.16
N LEU A 90 14.92 -1.69 12.02
CA LEU A 90 14.21 -0.95 13.06
C LEU A 90 12.92 -0.38 12.48
N ILE A 91 11.80 -0.64 13.15
CA ILE A 91 10.51 -0.03 12.85
C ILE A 91 10.02 0.67 14.11
N GLU A 92 9.89 1.99 14.05
CA GLU A 92 9.38 2.80 15.15
C GLU A 92 7.98 3.30 14.82
N VAL A 93 7.03 3.11 15.73
CA VAL A 93 5.65 3.55 15.54
C VAL A 93 5.31 4.57 16.63
N PHE A 94 5.05 5.79 16.21
CA PHE A 94 4.72 6.94 17.07
C PHE A 94 3.21 7.06 17.21
N PHE A 95 2.74 7.16 18.44
CA PHE A 95 1.34 7.20 18.78
C PHE A 95 0.93 8.59 19.29
N GLU A 96 -0.29 8.98 18.95
CA GLU A 96 -1.01 10.04 19.64
C GLU A 96 -2.13 9.41 20.47
N ILE A 97 -2.01 9.53 21.79
CA ILE A 97 -2.89 8.92 22.78
C ILE A 97 -3.45 10.03 23.68
N GLU A 98 -4.78 10.12 23.75
CA GLU A 98 -5.49 11.12 24.57
C GLU A 98 -5.58 10.69 26.05
N ASP A 99 -5.54 9.39 26.35
CA ASP A 99 -5.55 8.84 27.71
C ASP A 99 -4.14 8.84 28.32
N ASP A 100 -3.92 9.70 29.32
CA ASP A 100 -2.63 9.87 30.00
C ASP A 100 -2.13 8.59 30.69
N SER A 101 -3.02 7.73 31.16
CA SER A 101 -2.64 6.48 31.86
C SER A 101 -2.00 5.49 30.90
N ILE A 102 -2.56 5.36 29.70
CA ILE A 102 -2.02 4.51 28.65
C ILE A 102 -0.76 5.17 28.07
N LYS A 103 -0.81 6.48 27.82
CA LYS A 103 0.32 7.24 27.28
C LYS A 103 1.59 7.09 28.12
N ALA A 104 1.47 7.12 29.45
CA ALA A 104 2.61 6.97 30.37
C ALA A 104 3.42 5.68 30.17
N LEU A 105 2.81 4.60 29.69
CA LEU A 105 3.49 3.32 29.43
C LEU A 105 4.38 3.36 28.18
N PHE A 106 4.09 4.28 27.26
CA PHE A 106 4.74 4.37 25.95
C PHE A 106 5.50 5.68 25.74
N GLU A 107 5.39 6.65 26.65
CA GLU A 107 6.01 7.96 26.53
C GLU A 107 7.45 7.97 27.05
N GLY A 108 8.39 8.35 26.19
CA GLY A 108 9.79 8.56 26.58
C GLY A 108 10.65 9.03 25.41
N ASN A 109 11.96 8.85 25.52
CA ASN A 109 12.94 9.30 24.52
C ASN A 109 13.76 8.16 23.91
N SER A 110 13.36 6.91 24.16
CA SER A 110 13.97 5.73 23.55
C SER A 110 13.42 5.52 22.14
N ASN A 111 13.70 6.49 21.27
CA ASN A 111 13.43 6.44 19.84
C ASN A 111 14.65 6.98 19.08
N SER A 112 14.62 6.84 17.76
CA SER A 112 15.73 7.21 16.88
C SER A 112 15.93 8.72 16.76
N THR A 113 14.89 9.53 17.07
CA THR A 113 14.96 11.00 17.06
C THR A 113 15.48 11.57 18.38
N LYS A 114 15.54 10.75 19.45
CA LYS A 114 15.91 11.13 20.82
C LYS A 114 15.02 12.23 21.43
N GLN A 115 13.85 12.47 20.83
CA GLN A 115 12.88 13.43 21.34
C GLN A 115 11.83 12.73 22.22
N LYS A 116 11.23 13.48 23.14
CA LYS A 116 10.14 12.96 23.96
C LYS A 116 8.92 12.70 23.06
N ALA A 117 8.51 11.45 22.96
CA ALA A 117 7.37 11.00 22.16
C ALA A 117 6.71 9.76 22.79
N CYS A 118 5.51 9.43 22.34
CA CYS A 118 4.79 8.22 22.74
C CYS A 118 4.89 7.19 21.60
N GLY A 119 5.26 5.94 21.90
CA GLY A 119 5.40 4.93 20.85
C GLY A 119 6.12 3.66 21.25
N ILE A 120 6.40 2.84 20.24
CA ILE A 120 7.14 1.57 20.35
C ILE A 120 8.25 1.50 19.31
N GLN A 121 9.25 0.68 19.60
CA GLN A 121 10.25 0.20 18.66
C GLN A 121 10.06 -1.30 18.48
N PHE A 122 10.14 -1.74 17.23
CA PHE A 122 10.29 -3.13 16.86
C PHE A 122 11.66 -3.30 16.20
N LEU A 123 12.51 -4.13 16.80
CA LEU A 123 13.90 -4.30 16.38
C LEU A 123 14.13 -5.74 15.95
N ILE A 124 14.80 -5.94 14.82
CA ILE A 124 15.43 -7.20 14.44
C ILE A 124 16.93 -6.94 14.33
N ALA A 125 17.73 -7.56 15.18
CA ALA A 125 19.16 -7.30 15.26
C ALA A 125 19.95 -8.56 15.65
N PHE A 126 21.26 -8.50 15.46
CA PHE A 126 22.17 -9.51 15.95
C PHE A 126 22.06 -9.66 17.47
N ASN A 127 21.94 -10.90 17.94
CA ASN A 127 21.89 -11.20 19.35
C ASN A 127 23.32 -11.31 19.90
N GLU A 128 23.69 -10.35 20.75
CA GLU A 128 25.02 -10.27 21.38
C GLU A 128 25.40 -11.54 22.17
N LYS A 129 24.44 -12.39 22.54
CA LYS A 129 24.73 -13.70 23.17
C LYS A 129 25.54 -14.63 22.27
N TYR A 130 25.39 -14.53 20.96
CA TYR A 130 26.11 -15.35 19.97
C TYR A 130 27.41 -14.70 19.48
N LYS A 131 27.88 -13.64 20.14
CA LYS A 131 29.08 -12.91 19.73
C LYS A 131 30.32 -13.79 19.64
N THR A 132 30.45 -14.78 20.52
CA THR A 132 31.59 -15.69 20.53
C THR A 132 31.59 -16.59 19.30
N GLU A 133 30.47 -17.24 19.02
CA GLU A 133 30.24 -18.12 17.87
C GLU A 133 30.35 -17.35 16.55
N TYR A 134 29.78 -16.14 16.51
CA TYR A 134 29.88 -15.24 15.38
C TYR A 134 31.33 -14.80 15.10
N ASN A 135 32.11 -14.48 16.14
CA ASN A 135 33.53 -14.14 15.97
C ASN A 135 34.36 -15.31 15.42
N ILE A 136 33.99 -16.55 15.73
CA ILE A 136 34.62 -17.75 15.15
C ILE A 136 34.26 -17.83 13.66
N LEU A 137 32.99 -17.63 13.31
CA LEU A 137 32.51 -17.67 11.93
C LEU A 137 33.23 -16.64 11.04
N ILE A 138 33.30 -15.36 11.45
CA ILE A 138 33.90 -14.27 10.65
C ILE A 138 35.42 -14.30 10.55
N ASN A 139 36.09 -15.11 11.38
CA ASN A 139 37.54 -15.31 11.34
C ASN A 139 37.92 -16.67 10.76
N SER A 140 36.93 -17.49 10.38
CA SER A 140 37.16 -18.71 9.60
C SER A 140 37.67 -18.35 8.20
N THR A 141 38.35 -19.29 7.55
CA THR A 141 38.85 -19.13 6.18
C THR A 141 37.77 -19.24 5.11
N GLU A 142 36.51 -19.43 5.50
CA GLU A 142 35.38 -19.58 4.58
C GLU A 142 34.78 -18.21 4.22
N ASN A 143 34.37 -18.07 2.96
CA ASN A 143 33.66 -16.87 2.51
C ASN A 143 32.21 -16.90 3.03
N ILE A 144 31.82 -15.82 3.73
CA ILE A 144 30.45 -15.62 4.18
C ILE A 144 29.69 -14.86 3.10
N ASP A 145 28.79 -15.56 2.40
CA ASP A 145 27.98 -14.99 1.30
C ASP A 145 26.53 -14.64 1.73
N SER A 146 26.18 -14.89 3.00
CA SER A 146 24.86 -14.61 3.56
C SER A 146 24.94 -14.19 5.03
N LEU A 147 23.92 -13.48 5.51
CA LEU A 147 23.76 -13.18 6.93
C LEU A 147 23.53 -14.47 7.73
N PRO A 148 24.20 -14.65 8.88
CA PRO A 148 23.92 -15.75 9.80
C PRO A 148 22.65 -15.44 10.59
N ILE A 149 21.49 -15.57 9.94
CA ILE A 149 20.16 -15.23 10.49
C ILE A 149 19.84 -16.01 11.77
N GLU A 150 20.43 -17.18 11.96
CA GLU A 150 20.34 -17.97 13.20
C GLU A 150 20.84 -17.23 14.44
N PHE A 151 21.70 -16.20 14.28
CA PHE A 151 22.18 -15.37 15.39
C PHE A 151 21.36 -14.11 15.61
N TYR A 152 20.28 -13.92 14.87
CA TYR A 152 19.41 -12.75 15.01
C TYR A 152 18.24 -13.03 15.95
N GLU A 153 17.81 -12.00 16.64
CA GLU A 153 16.58 -12.00 17.42
C GLU A 153 15.72 -10.79 17.06
N TYR A 154 14.47 -10.81 17.51
CA TYR A 154 13.57 -9.66 17.41
C TYR A 154 12.93 -9.36 18.76
N SER A 155 12.64 -8.09 18.99
CA SER A 155 12.10 -7.60 20.26
C SER A 155 11.23 -6.37 20.07
N TRP A 156 10.41 -6.09 21.09
CA TRP A 156 9.63 -4.87 21.22
C TRP A 156 10.10 -4.10 22.44
N SER A 157 10.22 -2.79 22.32
CA SER A 157 10.45 -1.90 23.45
C SER A 157 9.57 -0.66 23.34
N SER A 158 9.16 -0.09 24.47
CA SER A 158 8.45 1.18 24.48
C SER A 158 9.43 2.34 24.41
N PHE A 159 9.00 3.54 23.98
CA PHE A 159 9.87 4.71 24.09
C PHE A 159 10.20 5.08 25.54
N ALA A 160 9.45 4.54 26.50
CA ALA A 160 9.72 4.60 27.94
C ALA A 160 10.79 3.58 28.43
N ARG A 161 11.43 2.83 27.53
CA ARG A 161 12.44 1.79 27.82
C ARG A 161 11.90 0.55 28.54
N ASP A 162 10.63 0.20 28.30
CA ASP A 162 10.12 -1.10 28.74
C ASP A 162 10.31 -2.14 27.62
N ASP A 163 11.31 -3.00 27.78
CA ASP A 163 11.67 -4.06 26.84
C ASP A 163 10.83 -5.34 27.01
N ARG A 164 9.86 -5.34 27.93
CA ARG A 164 8.94 -6.48 28.17
C ARG A 164 7.66 -6.38 27.36
N LEU A 165 7.61 -5.49 26.38
CA LEU A 165 6.44 -5.30 25.53
C LEU A 165 6.15 -6.57 24.74
N THR A 166 4.86 -6.83 24.58
CA THR A 166 4.36 -7.84 23.64
C THR A 166 3.22 -7.25 22.83
N PRO A 167 2.92 -7.79 21.63
CA PRO A 167 1.79 -7.35 20.81
C PRO A 167 0.42 -7.32 21.52
N LYS A 168 0.28 -8.04 22.64
CA LYS A 168 -0.94 -8.04 23.45
C LYS A 168 -1.13 -6.71 24.21
N ILE A 169 -0.04 -6.11 24.71
CA ILE A 169 -0.06 -4.89 25.54
C ILE A 169 -0.20 -3.64 24.66
N ILE A 170 0.20 -3.70 23.39
CA ILE A 170 0.11 -2.57 22.46
C ILE A 170 -1.38 -2.19 22.25
N PRO A 171 -1.77 -0.92 22.49
CA PRO A 171 -3.17 -0.46 22.43
C PRO A 171 -3.70 -0.28 21.00
N PHE A 172 -2.94 -0.69 19.98
CA PHE A 172 -3.28 -0.62 18.57
C PHE A 172 -3.37 -2.02 17.98
N LYS A 173 -4.49 -2.35 17.33
CA LYS A 173 -4.68 -3.61 16.61
C LYS A 173 -4.80 -3.34 15.11
N SER A 174 -3.80 -3.79 14.37
CA SER A 174 -3.75 -3.70 12.91
C SER A 174 -4.42 -4.89 12.23
N HIS A 175 -5.21 -4.62 11.19
CA HIS A 175 -5.87 -5.58 10.34
C HIS A 175 -5.39 -5.38 8.90
N LEU A 176 -4.53 -6.28 8.40
CA LEU A 176 -4.01 -6.24 7.04
C LEU A 176 -4.88 -7.08 6.10
N ILE A 177 -5.44 -6.43 5.08
CA ILE A 177 -6.26 -7.04 4.05
C ILE A 177 -5.53 -6.90 2.73
N ASP A 178 -4.88 -8.00 2.35
CA ASP A 178 -4.26 -8.19 1.04
C ASP A 178 -5.19 -9.04 0.16
N SER A 179 -5.53 -8.49 -1.01
CA SER A 179 -6.42 -9.09 -2.02
C SER A 179 -5.66 -10.00 -3.02
N THR A 180 -4.33 -9.91 -3.04
CA THR A 180 -3.46 -10.49 -4.08
C THR A 180 -2.83 -11.82 -3.66
N ASN A 181 -2.49 -12.02 -2.38
CA ASN A 181 -1.73 -13.19 -1.95
C ASN A 181 -2.51 -14.52 -2.10
N SER A 182 -2.08 -15.33 -3.07
CA SER A 182 -2.50 -16.73 -3.29
C SER A 182 -1.66 -17.75 -2.51
N ARG A 183 -0.51 -17.35 -1.96
CA ARG A 183 0.55 -18.29 -1.59
C ARG A 183 0.24 -19.17 -0.37
N TYR A 184 -0.79 -18.84 0.41
CA TYR A 184 -1.13 -19.58 1.62
C TYR A 184 -2.65 -19.70 1.76
N GLN A 185 -3.26 -20.74 1.18
CA GLN A 185 -4.71 -21.01 1.32
C GLN A 185 -5.16 -21.12 2.78
N ASN A 186 -4.28 -21.59 3.68
CA ASN A 186 -4.57 -21.67 5.12
C ASN A 186 -4.62 -20.29 5.82
N TRP A 187 -4.20 -19.21 5.17
CA TRP A 187 -4.07 -17.88 5.78
C TRP A 187 -5.39 -17.13 5.93
N SER A 188 -6.26 -17.18 4.92
CA SER A 188 -7.57 -16.51 4.99
C SER A 188 -8.43 -17.08 6.12
N ASP A 189 -8.29 -18.37 6.42
CA ASP A 189 -9.00 -19.02 7.52
C ASP A 189 -8.47 -18.54 8.87
N VAL A 190 -7.14 -18.47 9.06
CA VAL A 190 -6.55 -17.94 10.30
C VAL A 190 -6.94 -16.48 10.54
N TYR A 191 -6.94 -15.66 9.49
CA TYR A 191 -7.29 -14.25 9.58
C TYR A 191 -8.77 -14.03 9.96
N ILE A 192 -9.69 -14.73 9.29
CA ILE A 192 -11.11 -14.62 9.61
C ILE A 192 -11.41 -15.23 10.98
N SER A 193 -10.85 -16.40 11.31
CA SER A 193 -10.99 -17.01 12.64
C SER A 193 -10.49 -16.08 13.73
N ARG A 194 -9.43 -15.31 13.47
CA ARG A 194 -8.93 -14.28 14.39
C ARG A 194 -9.88 -13.10 14.52
N ILE A 195 -10.41 -12.57 13.42
CA ILE A 195 -11.40 -11.49 13.49
C ILE A 195 -12.64 -11.96 14.24
N ILE A 196 -13.17 -13.16 13.92
CA ILE A 196 -14.31 -13.75 14.60
C ILE A 196 -14.01 -13.91 16.10
N ARG A 197 -12.83 -14.41 16.47
CA ARG A 197 -12.42 -14.46 17.88
C ARG A 197 -12.44 -13.09 18.53
N ASP A 198 -12.00 -12.06 17.82
CA ASP A 198 -11.98 -10.70 18.34
C ASP A 198 -13.40 -10.11 18.47
N PHE A 199 -14.40 -10.67 17.78
CA PHE A 199 -15.83 -10.43 18.00
C PHE A 199 -16.45 -11.21 19.16
N LEU A 200 -15.89 -12.37 19.54
CA LEU A 200 -16.39 -13.17 20.65
C LEU A 200 -16.04 -12.53 21.99
N GLU A 201 -16.98 -12.52 22.92
CA GLU A 201 -16.73 -12.15 24.30
C GLU A 201 -15.90 -13.22 25.03
N GLU A 202 -15.27 -12.87 26.15
CA GLU A 202 -14.39 -13.81 26.88
C GLU A 202 -15.12 -15.08 27.35
N ASP A 203 -16.40 -14.97 27.75
CA ASP A 203 -17.20 -16.13 28.13
C ASP A 203 -17.52 -17.04 26.93
N GLU A 204 -17.74 -16.46 25.75
CA GLU A 204 -17.97 -17.19 24.50
C GLU A 204 -16.70 -17.93 24.05
N LYS A 205 -15.53 -17.29 24.14
CA LYS A 205 -14.23 -17.95 23.87
C LYS A 205 -14.03 -19.17 24.76
N ILE A 206 -14.36 -19.05 26.05
CA ILE A 206 -14.28 -20.17 26.99
C ILE A 206 -15.21 -21.31 26.57
N LYS A 207 -16.46 -21.00 26.18
CA LYS A 207 -17.43 -22.02 25.71
C LYS A 207 -16.92 -22.76 24.47
N VAL A 208 -16.36 -22.04 23.49
CA VAL A 208 -15.80 -22.65 22.26
C VAL A 208 -14.59 -23.53 22.60
N SER A 209 -13.67 -23.04 23.44
CA SER A 209 -12.52 -23.83 23.90
C SER A 209 -12.95 -25.12 24.61
N LEU A 210 -13.97 -25.04 25.47
CA LEU A 210 -14.53 -26.21 26.15
C LEU A 210 -15.18 -27.20 25.17
N ALA A 211 -15.95 -26.72 24.19
CA ALA A 211 -16.57 -27.56 23.17
C ALA A 211 -15.51 -28.30 22.34
N HIS A 212 -14.45 -27.59 21.92
CA HIS A 212 -13.34 -28.19 21.18
C HIS A 212 -12.60 -29.26 22.01
N ARG A 213 -12.34 -29.00 23.31
CA ARG A 213 -11.76 -30.01 24.21
C ARG A 213 -12.65 -31.25 24.34
N LYS A 214 -13.98 -31.07 24.42
CA LYS A 214 -14.93 -32.19 24.44
C LYS A 214 -14.84 -33.03 23.16
N LEU A 215 -14.75 -32.40 21.99
CA LEU A 215 -14.58 -33.09 20.71
C LEU A 215 -13.29 -33.92 20.68
N LYS A 216 -12.14 -33.34 21.10
CA LYS A 216 -10.86 -34.07 21.19
C LYS A 216 -10.93 -35.26 22.16
N ASN A 217 -11.61 -35.08 23.28
CA ASN A 217 -11.81 -36.14 24.27
C ASN A 217 -12.73 -37.26 23.75
N LEU A 218 -13.77 -36.93 22.99
CA LEU A 218 -14.65 -37.91 22.35
C LEU A 218 -13.90 -38.73 21.30
N PHE A 219 -13.10 -38.07 20.44
CA PHE A 219 -12.27 -38.75 19.46
C PHE A 219 -11.29 -39.73 20.12
N SER A 220 -10.63 -39.32 21.22
CA SER A 220 -9.69 -40.19 21.94
C SER A 220 -10.34 -41.41 22.62
N LYS A 221 -11.66 -41.41 22.76
CA LYS A 221 -12.47 -42.49 23.36
C LYS A 221 -13.23 -43.31 22.31
N GLU A 222 -13.06 -42.99 21.04
CA GLU A 222 -13.72 -43.70 19.95
C GLU A 222 -13.14 -45.12 19.84
N THR A 223 -14.02 -46.09 19.56
CA THR A 223 -13.72 -47.52 19.58
C THR A 223 -12.58 -47.91 18.64
N SER A 224 -12.56 -47.39 17.42
CA SER A 224 -11.48 -47.67 16.47
C SER A 224 -10.13 -47.13 16.97
N ILE A 225 -10.09 -46.00 17.68
CA ILE A 225 -8.85 -45.47 18.27
C ILE A 225 -8.38 -46.31 19.46
N THR A 226 -9.31 -46.80 20.29
CA THR A 226 -8.94 -47.72 21.38
C THR A 226 -8.43 -49.06 20.86
N GLU A 227 -9.06 -49.62 19.82
CA GLU A 227 -8.62 -50.86 19.18
C GLU A 227 -7.23 -50.70 18.52
N ILE A 228 -6.97 -49.58 17.87
CA ILE A 228 -5.63 -49.27 17.33
C ILE A 228 -4.59 -49.20 18.45
N ASN A 229 -4.91 -48.55 19.56
CA ASN A 229 -4.02 -48.46 20.72
C ASN A 229 -3.76 -49.82 21.38
N GLU A 230 -4.77 -50.69 21.45
CA GLU A 230 -4.60 -52.07 21.91
C GLU A 230 -3.70 -52.85 20.94
N LYS A 231 -3.93 -52.75 19.63
CA LYS A 231 -3.12 -53.40 18.60
C LYS A 231 -1.65 -52.96 18.62
N LEU A 232 -1.38 -51.68 18.88
CA LEU A 232 -0.02 -51.13 18.97
C LEU A 232 0.76 -51.64 20.19
N ASN A 233 0.07 -52.12 21.22
CA ASN A 233 0.66 -52.61 22.47
C ASN A 233 0.58 -54.15 22.62
N ASN A 234 0.01 -54.85 21.64
CA ASN A 234 0.02 -56.31 21.57
C ASN A 234 1.45 -56.85 21.43
N GLU A 235 1.72 -57.98 22.08
CA GLU A 235 3.09 -58.54 22.20
C GLU A 235 3.75 -58.89 20.87
N GLU A 236 2.99 -59.23 19.84
CA GLU A 236 3.51 -59.52 18.49
C GLU A 236 3.96 -58.27 17.72
N ASN A 237 3.54 -57.07 18.12
CA ASN A 237 3.83 -55.79 17.44
C ASN A 237 4.57 -54.79 18.35
N LYS A 238 5.19 -55.24 19.44
CA LYS A 238 5.84 -54.38 20.43
C LYS A 238 7.11 -53.73 19.86
N ILE A 239 7.02 -52.44 19.56
CA ILE A 239 8.15 -51.62 19.04
C ILE A 239 9.05 -51.12 20.18
N SER A 240 8.54 -51.08 21.41
CA SER A 240 9.25 -50.58 22.59
C SER A 240 8.78 -51.31 23.86
N ASP A 241 9.63 -51.36 24.87
CA ASP A 241 9.28 -51.85 26.22
C ASP A 241 8.28 -50.91 26.94
N LYS A 242 8.05 -49.71 26.40
CA LYS A 242 7.06 -48.75 26.88
C LYS A 242 5.79 -48.81 26.04
N ASN A 243 4.63 -48.69 26.69
CA ASN A 243 3.35 -48.61 26.00
C ASN A 243 3.29 -47.37 25.10
N ILE A 244 3.01 -47.58 23.81
CA ILE A 244 2.84 -46.54 22.81
C ILE A 244 1.35 -46.25 22.67
N LYS A 245 0.97 -44.98 22.78
CA LYS A 245 -0.43 -44.56 22.66
C LYS A 245 -0.55 -43.44 21.63
N LEU A 246 -1.45 -43.63 20.67
CA LEU A 246 -1.99 -42.58 19.83
C LEU A 246 -3.01 -41.78 20.66
N SER A 247 -2.76 -40.49 20.83
CA SER A 247 -3.67 -39.55 21.50
C SER A 247 -3.73 -38.24 20.74
N VAL A 248 -4.83 -37.50 20.90
CA VAL A 248 -4.94 -36.15 20.32
C VAL A 248 -4.02 -35.20 21.08
N ASP A 249 -3.30 -34.36 20.33
CA ASP A 249 -2.47 -33.29 20.92
C ASP A 249 -3.35 -32.24 21.64
N LEU A 250 -3.13 -32.10 22.94
CA LEU A 250 -3.84 -31.16 23.83
C LEU A 250 -3.02 -29.90 24.13
N SER A 251 -1.82 -29.77 23.57
CA SER A 251 -0.80 -28.86 24.08
C SER A 251 -0.94 -27.39 23.66
N SER A 252 -1.65 -27.07 22.58
CA SER A 252 -1.72 -25.68 22.09
C SER A 252 -2.91 -24.89 22.66
N LYS A 253 -2.61 -23.69 23.19
CA LYS A 253 -3.61 -22.74 23.75
C LYS A 253 -4.68 -22.34 22.73
N ASP A 254 -4.29 -22.28 21.45
CA ASP A 254 -5.11 -21.78 20.35
C ASP A 254 -5.58 -22.91 19.40
N ALA A 255 -5.53 -24.18 19.87
CA ALA A 255 -5.81 -25.36 19.05
C ALA A 255 -7.17 -25.36 18.33
N TRP A 256 -8.16 -24.69 18.92
CA TRP A 256 -9.50 -24.62 18.35
C TRP A 256 -9.57 -23.64 17.16
N GLU A 257 -8.73 -22.60 17.14
CA GLU A 257 -8.70 -21.59 16.08
C GLU A 257 -8.28 -22.22 14.75
N THR A 258 -7.29 -23.12 14.78
CA THR A 258 -6.81 -23.86 13.60
C THR A 258 -7.77 -24.95 13.13
N SER A 259 -8.81 -25.27 13.91
CA SER A 259 -9.78 -26.32 13.60
C SER A 259 -11.11 -25.80 13.06
N LEU A 260 -11.34 -24.48 13.11
CA LEU A 260 -12.56 -23.87 12.59
C LEU A 260 -12.35 -23.36 11.17
N ILE A 261 -13.30 -23.68 10.30
CA ILE A 261 -13.42 -23.12 8.96
C ILE A 261 -14.65 -22.21 8.97
N THR A 262 -14.51 -21.00 8.43
CA THR A 262 -15.64 -20.08 8.29
C THR A 262 -16.39 -20.38 7.01
N TYR A 263 -17.72 -20.39 7.07
CA TYR A 263 -18.60 -20.61 5.92
C TYR A 263 -19.43 -19.37 5.64
N LEU A 264 -19.72 -19.12 4.36
CA LEU A 264 -20.75 -18.18 3.90
C LEU A 264 -21.70 -18.93 2.97
N ASP A 265 -22.99 -18.95 3.29
CA ASP A 265 -24.02 -19.68 2.53
C ASP A 265 -23.56 -21.09 2.13
N ASP A 266 -23.03 -21.85 3.10
CA ASP A 266 -22.51 -23.22 2.96
C ASP A 266 -21.23 -23.39 2.12
N ILE A 267 -20.58 -22.30 1.70
CA ILE A 267 -19.29 -22.34 1.00
C ILE A 267 -18.17 -21.95 1.98
N PRO A 268 -17.08 -22.75 2.12
CA PRO A 268 -15.91 -22.35 2.87
C PRO A 268 -15.39 -20.99 2.42
N PHE A 269 -15.05 -20.11 3.35
CA PHE A 269 -14.67 -18.73 3.07
C PHE A 269 -13.50 -18.64 2.06
N THR A 270 -12.52 -19.53 2.20
CA THR A 270 -11.39 -19.74 1.27
C THR A 270 -11.80 -19.99 -0.18
N ASN A 271 -12.98 -20.59 -0.41
CA ASN A 271 -13.48 -20.98 -1.72
C ASN A 271 -14.39 -19.92 -2.36
N ILE A 272 -14.71 -18.83 -1.64
CA ILE A 272 -15.48 -17.71 -2.17
C ILE A 272 -14.60 -16.84 -3.07
N GLY A 273 -15.20 -16.17 -4.06
CA GLY A 273 -14.49 -15.20 -4.90
C GLY A 273 -13.76 -14.12 -4.08
N ARG A 274 -12.50 -13.83 -4.43
CA ARG A 274 -11.60 -12.91 -3.71
C ARG A 274 -12.18 -11.53 -3.44
N GLY A 275 -12.93 -10.98 -4.40
CA GLY A 275 -13.59 -9.69 -4.23
C GLY A 275 -14.59 -9.70 -3.05
N GLU A 276 -15.34 -10.79 -2.89
CA GLU A 276 -16.27 -10.92 -1.77
C GLU A 276 -15.52 -11.14 -0.45
N GLN A 277 -14.44 -11.92 -0.47
CA GLN A 277 -13.57 -12.07 0.70
C GLN A 277 -13.01 -10.72 1.17
N CYS A 278 -12.52 -9.89 0.26
CA CYS A 278 -12.02 -8.54 0.55
C CYS A 278 -13.10 -7.67 1.20
N LEU A 279 -14.32 -7.69 0.65
CA LEU A 279 -15.47 -6.95 1.18
C LEU A 279 -15.83 -7.40 2.61
N ILE A 280 -15.91 -8.70 2.85
CA ILE A 280 -16.26 -9.27 4.16
C ILE A 280 -15.16 -8.96 5.18
N LYS A 281 -13.90 -9.22 4.85
CA LYS A 281 -12.74 -8.90 5.72
C LYS A 281 -12.78 -7.42 6.14
N THR A 282 -13.04 -6.53 5.17
CA THR A 282 -13.07 -5.09 5.42
C THR A 282 -14.22 -4.70 6.33
N LYS A 283 -15.43 -5.21 6.07
CA LYS A 283 -16.60 -4.98 6.92
C LYS A 283 -16.38 -5.48 8.34
N LEU A 284 -15.84 -6.69 8.51
CA LEU A 284 -15.56 -7.24 9.84
C LEU A 284 -14.52 -6.40 10.59
N ALA A 285 -13.43 -6.00 9.93
CA ALA A 285 -12.41 -5.12 10.54
C ALA A 285 -12.98 -3.74 10.92
N LEU A 286 -13.93 -3.20 10.13
CA LEU A 286 -14.64 -1.95 10.42
C LEU A 286 -15.76 -2.08 11.46
N HIS A 287 -16.31 -3.27 11.69
CA HIS A 287 -17.29 -3.50 12.75
C HIS A 287 -16.68 -3.82 14.12
N HIS A 288 -15.41 -4.24 14.19
CA HIS A 288 -14.75 -4.52 15.47
C HIS A 288 -14.76 -3.29 16.39
N LYS A 289 -15.42 -3.37 17.55
CA LYS A 289 -15.60 -2.29 18.53
C LYS A 289 -15.15 -2.74 19.91
N LYS A 290 -13.83 -2.86 20.14
CA LYS A 290 -13.30 -2.93 21.50
C LYS A 290 -13.03 -1.52 22.02
N SER A 291 -13.60 -1.17 23.17
CA SER A 291 -13.60 0.19 23.73
C SER A 291 -12.21 0.72 24.14
N GLN A 292 -11.22 -0.15 24.31
CA GLN A 292 -9.87 0.20 24.78
C GLN A 292 -8.78 0.10 23.71
N GLU A 293 -9.09 -0.41 22.51
CA GLU A 293 -8.09 -0.65 21.46
C GLU A 293 -8.38 0.19 20.22
N ALA A 294 -7.36 0.92 19.75
CA ALA A 294 -7.43 1.62 18.47
C ALA A 294 -7.27 0.62 17.32
N ASN A 295 -8.23 0.63 16.40
CA ASN A 295 -8.24 -0.27 15.25
C ASN A 295 -7.62 0.41 14.05
N ILE A 296 -6.61 -0.22 13.48
CA ILE A 296 -5.93 0.24 12.28
C ILE A 296 -6.26 -0.71 11.15
N LEU A 297 -6.85 -0.18 10.09
CA LEU A 297 -7.17 -0.95 8.90
C LEU A 297 -6.12 -0.66 7.83
N LEU A 298 -5.43 -1.71 7.37
CA LEU A 298 -4.42 -1.66 6.33
C LEU A 298 -5.00 -2.38 5.11
N LEU A 299 -5.29 -1.65 4.03
CA LEU A 299 -5.89 -2.18 2.81
C LEU A 299 -4.89 -2.10 1.67
N GLU A 300 -4.56 -3.25 1.08
CA GLU A 300 -3.71 -3.31 -0.09
C GLU A 300 -4.55 -3.45 -1.36
N GLU A 301 -4.46 -2.43 -2.23
CA GLU A 301 -5.05 -2.38 -3.57
C GLU A 301 -6.49 -2.96 -3.59
N PRO A 302 -7.44 -2.34 -2.86
CA PRO A 302 -8.79 -2.88 -2.72
C PRO A 302 -9.55 -2.98 -4.05
N GLU A 303 -9.12 -2.25 -5.08
CA GLU A 303 -9.63 -2.36 -6.44
C GLU A 303 -9.35 -3.72 -7.10
N ASN A 304 -8.33 -4.46 -6.64
CA ASN A 304 -7.99 -5.76 -7.21
C ASN A 304 -9.13 -6.76 -6.96
N HIS A 305 -9.57 -7.41 -8.04
CA HIS A 305 -10.66 -8.39 -8.04
C HIS A 305 -12.06 -7.84 -7.69
N LEU A 306 -12.26 -6.52 -7.62
CA LEU A 306 -13.58 -5.89 -7.49
C LEU A 306 -14.06 -5.27 -8.80
N SER A 307 -15.33 -5.49 -9.13
CA SER A 307 -15.98 -4.70 -10.17
C SER A 307 -16.15 -3.25 -9.70
N HIS A 308 -16.26 -2.30 -10.64
CA HIS A 308 -16.48 -0.88 -10.30
C HIS A 308 -17.65 -0.65 -9.34
N SER A 309 -18.76 -1.38 -9.50
CA SER A 309 -19.93 -1.26 -8.62
C SER A 309 -19.66 -1.78 -7.20
N LYS A 310 -18.94 -2.91 -7.05
CA LYS A 310 -18.56 -3.44 -5.73
C LYS A 310 -17.50 -2.58 -5.05
N LEU A 311 -16.52 -2.08 -5.80
CA LEU A 311 -15.52 -1.14 -5.30
C LEU A 311 -16.19 0.13 -4.77
N ASN A 312 -17.13 0.72 -5.53
CA ASN A 312 -17.86 1.90 -5.06
C ASN A 312 -18.63 1.63 -3.76
N LYS A 313 -19.27 0.46 -3.62
CA LYS A 313 -19.92 0.05 -2.37
C LYS A 313 -18.94 -0.08 -1.20
N LEU A 314 -17.76 -0.66 -1.44
CA LEU A 314 -16.71 -0.77 -0.43
C LEU A 314 -16.22 0.61 0.02
N ILE A 315 -15.93 1.51 -0.93
CA ILE A 315 -15.47 2.87 -0.64
C ILE A 315 -16.53 3.68 0.12
N GLN A 316 -17.80 3.57 -0.28
CA GLN A 316 -18.91 4.20 0.44
C GLN A 316 -19.00 3.68 1.88
N TYR A 317 -18.89 2.37 2.05
CA TYR A 317 -18.94 1.74 3.37
C TYR A 317 -17.76 2.19 4.26
N ILE A 318 -16.55 2.30 3.71
CA ILE A 318 -15.39 2.86 4.40
C ILE A 318 -15.69 4.30 4.85
N LYS A 319 -16.20 5.14 3.96
CA LYS A 319 -16.56 6.53 4.29
C LYS A 319 -17.62 6.64 5.39
N GLU A 320 -18.59 5.75 5.43
CA GLU A 320 -19.65 5.79 6.44
C GLU A 320 -19.20 5.25 7.81
N ASN A 321 -18.21 4.36 7.83
CA ASN A 321 -17.84 3.58 9.03
C ASN A 321 -16.40 3.81 9.52
N HIS A 322 -15.72 4.88 9.10
CA HIS A 322 -14.35 5.19 9.50
C HIS A 322 -14.21 5.97 10.81
N ASN A 323 -15.31 6.47 11.41
CA ASN A 323 -15.28 7.57 12.39
C ASN A 323 -14.44 7.37 13.67
N ASP A 324 -13.96 6.16 13.96
CA ASP A 324 -13.09 5.87 15.11
C ASP A 324 -11.86 5.03 14.74
N LYS A 325 -11.53 4.96 13.45
CA LYS A 325 -10.50 4.06 12.91
C LYS A 325 -9.53 4.80 12.03
N GLN A 326 -8.26 4.46 12.17
CA GLN A 326 -7.24 4.91 11.24
C GLN A 326 -7.17 3.92 10.08
N ILE A 327 -7.28 4.43 8.86
CA ILE A 327 -7.30 3.60 7.65
C ILE A 327 -6.14 4.02 6.76
N ILE A 328 -5.33 3.05 6.35
CA ILE A 328 -4.19 3.24 5.45
C ILE A 328 -4.43 2.33 4.25
N ILE A 329 -4.56 2.93 3.07
CA ILE A 329 -4.92 2.23 1.84
C ILE A 329 -3.80 2.44 0.82
N SER A 330 -3.25 1.38 0.25
CA SER A 330 -2.48 1.52 -0.99
C SER A 330 -3.40 1.38 -2.20
N THR A 331 -3.19 2.19 -3.24
CA THR A 331 -3.99 2.10 -4.47
C THR A 331 -3.22 2.64 -5.68
N HIS A 332 -3.53 2.10 -6.85
CA HIS A 332 -3.16 2.67 -8.15
C HIS A 332 -4.39 3.21 -8.90
N SER A 333 -5.56 3.21 -8.26
CA SER A 333 -6.81 3.60 -8.88
C SER A 333 -7.15 5.07 -8.62
N SER A 334 -7.19 5.87 -9.68
CA SER A 334 -7.71 7.25 -9.62
C SER A 334 -9.13 7.29 -9.07
N PHE A 335 -9.95 6.26 -9.34
CA PHE A 335 -11.29 6.16 -8.80
C PHE A 335 -11.29 6.10 -7.26
N VAL A 336 -10.43 5.26 -6.67
CA VAL A 336 -10.31 5.11 -5.21
C VAL A 336 -9.79 6.40 -4.59
N ALA A 337 -8.68 6.93 -5.10
CA ALA A 337 -8.06 8.16 -4.63
C ALA A 337 -9.04 9.35 -4.69
N ASN A 338 -9.69 9.53 -5.84
CA ASN A 338 -10.67 10.61 -6.03
C ASN A 338 -11.86 10.44 -5.10
N LYS A 339 -12.46 9.24 -5.03
CA LYS A 339 -13.64 9.05 -4.19
C LYS A 339 -13.33 9.29 -2.74
N LEU A 340 -12.23 8.75 -2.23
CA LEU A 340 -11.88 8.85 -0.82
C LEU A 340 -11.41 10.25 -0.40
N GLY A 341 -10.76 10.99 -1.28
CA GLY A 341 -10.31 12.37 -1.05
C GLY A 341 -8.82 12.51 -1.28
N LEU A 342 -8.45 13.49 -2.11
CA LEU A 342 -7.05 13.73 -2.50
C LEU A 342 -6.18 14.33 -1.39
N ASP A 343 -6.80 14.95 -0.38
CA ASP A 343 -6.15 15.52 0.80
C ASP A 343 -5.53 14.46 1.71
N SER A 344 -6.00 13.22 1.61
CA SER A 344 -5.47 12.06 2.32
C SER A 344 -4.34 11.36 1.55
N LEU A 345 -3.95 11.86 0.37
CA LEU A 345 -2.92 11.23 -0.46
C LEU A 345 -1.50 11.49 0.06
N VAL A 346 -0.75 10.41 0.12
CA VAL A 346 0.70 10.40 0.34
C VAL A 346 1.34 9.77 -0.89
N LEU A 347 2.05 10.58 -1.67
CA LEU A 347 2.83 10.14 -2.82
C LEU A 347 4.19 9.63 -2.34
N LEU A 348 4.47 8.36 -2.62
CA LEU A 348 5.78 7.75 -2.42
C LEU A 348 6.58 7.85 -3.71
N ASN A 349 7.73 8.50 -3.62
CA ASN A 349 8.67 8.67 -4.72
C ASN A 349 9.90 7.79 -4.50
N LYS A 350 10.45 7.27 -5.60
CA LYS A 350 11.73 6.56 -5.67
C LYS A 350 12.68 7.41 -6.50
N ASP A 351 13.79 7.83 -5.92
CA ASP A 351 14.86 8.48 -6.68
C ASP A 351 15.59 7.42 -7.52
N GLU A 352 15.56 7.56 -8.84
CA GLU A 352 16.15 6.59 -9.77
C GLU A 352 17.67 6.49 -9.67
N LEU A 353 18.35 7.56 -9.23
CA LEU A 353 19.82 7.60 -9.15
C LEU A 353 20.31 7.04 -7.83
N THR A 354 19.66 7.40 -6.72
CA THR A 354 20.11 6.99 -5.38
C THR A 354 19.36 5.79 -4.82
N ASP A 355 18.30 5.33 -5.50
CA ASP A 355 17.36 4.31 -5.01
C ASP A 355 16.76 4.67 -3.63
N LYS A 356 16.69 5.96 -3.28
CA LYS A 356 16.14 6.40 -2.00
C LYS A 356 14.66 6.72 -2.14
N ARG A 357 13.91 6.37 -1.10
CA ARG A 357 12.47 6.63 -1.04
C ARG A 357 12.21 7.94 -0.30
N SER A 358 11.23 8.71 -0.76
CA SER A 358 10.76 9.93 -0.11
C SER A 358 9.24 10.04 -0.21
N GLU A 359 8.62 10.81 0.68
CA GLU A 359 7.20 11.11 0.60
C GLU A 359 6.94 12.55 0.14
N THR A 360 5.82 12.76 -0.54
CA THR A 360 5.26 14.08 -0.83
C THR A 360 3.77 14.02 -0.56
N ARG A 361 3.26 15.01 0.15
CA ARG A 361 1.85 15.07 0.52
C ARG A 361 1.12 16.07 -0.36
N ILE A 362 -0.16 15.79 -0.57
CA ILE A 362 -1.06 16.70 -1.28
C ILE A 362 -1.94 17.40 -0.23
N ASP A 363 -1.27 18.17 0.63
CA ASP A 363 -1.90 18.93 1.69
C ASP A 363 -2.43 20.25 1.13
N LYS A 364 -3.58 20.70 1.66
CA LYS A 364 -4.14 22.04 1.41
C LYS A 364 -4.57 22.31 -0.04
N LEU A 365 -5.09 21.30 -0.74
CA LEU A 365 -5.96 21.57 -1.89
C LEU A 365 -7.19 22.38 -1.45
N SER A 366 -7.67 23.25 -2.32
CA SER A 366 -8.90 24.01 -2.12
C SER A 366 -10.09 23.06 -1.93
N PRO A 367 -11.02 23.34 -0.99
CA PRO A 367 -12.20 22.50 -0.77
C PRO A 367 -13.03 22.28 -2.04
N ASP A 368 -13.07 23.28 -2.92
CA ASP A 368 -13.77 23.17 -4.20
C ASP A 368 -13.12 22.15 -5.14
N THR A 369 -11.78 22.13 -5.23
CA THR A 369 -11.04 21.15 -6.05
C THR A 369 -11.20 19.74 -5.52
N GLN A 370 -11.12 19.57 -4.20
CA GLN A 370 -11.37 18.28 -3.56
C GLN A 370 -12.78 17.77 -3.85
N ASN A 371 -13.81 18.60 -3.61
CA ASN A 371 -15.20 18.24 -3.84
C ASN A 371 -15.48 17.91 -5.31
N TYR A 372 -14.81 18.60 -6.24
CA TYR A 372 -14.94 18.35 -7.67
C TYR A 372 -14.50 16.93 -8.04
N PHE A 373 -13.28 16.53 -7.65
CA PHE A 373 -12.76 15.20 -7.97
C PHE A 373 -13.48 14.09 -7.21
N GLN A 374 -13.92 14.32 -5.97
CA GLN A 374 -14.74 13.36 -5.22
C GLN A 374 -16.11 13.08 -5.89
N LYS A 375 -16.73 14.11 -6.48
CA LYS A 375 -17.99 13.97 -7.24
C LYS A 375 -17.76 13.29 -8.58
N LEU A 376 -16.74 13.73 -9.33
CA LEU A 376 -16.38 13.22 -10.65
C LEU A 376 -15.13 12.33 -10.57
N SER A 377 -15.25 11.16 -9.94
CA SER A 377 -14.10 10.30 -9.65
C SER A 377 -13.47 9.60 -10.86
N GLY A 378 -14.02 9.77 -12.05
CA GLY A 378 -13.52 9.17 -13.29
C GLY A 378 -12.35 9.91 -13.94
N TYR A 379 -11.81 10.96 -13.32
CA TYR A 379 -10.63 11.67 -13.82
C TYR A 379 -9.34 10.91 -13.51
N ASP A 380 -8.39 10.96 -14.44
CA ASP A 380 -7.07 10.33 -14.34
C ASP A 380 -6.08 11.15 -13.48
N THR A 381 -6.50 11.50 -12.27
CA THR A 381 -5.69 12.29 -11.33
C THR A 381 -4.39 11.59 -10.95
N LEU A 382 -4.41 10.27 -10.74
CA LEU A 382 -3.17 9.54 -10.45
C LEU A 382 -2.24 9.45 -11.66
N ARG A 383 -2.77 9.50 -12.89
CA ARG A 383 -1.93 9.57 -14.09
C ARG A 383 -1.08 10.83 -14.07
N LEU A 384 -1.66 11.99 -13.74
CA LEU A 384 -0.89 13.22 -13.52
C LEU A 384 0.11 13.07 -12.36
N ILE A 385 -0.32 12.51 -11.23
CA ILE A 385 0.51 12.44 -10.02
C ILE A 385 1.73 11.51 -10.22
N LEU A 386 1.56 10.40 -10.94
CA LEU A 386 2.58 9.37 -11.11
C LEU A 386 3.47 9.59 -12.34
N CYS A 387 2.98 10.23 -13.41
CA CYS A 387 3.79 10.46 -14.61
C CYS A 387 5.07 11.25 -14.32
N ARG A 388 6.11 11.11 -15.15
CA ARG A 388 7.32 11.92 -14.99
C ARG A 388 7.09 13.36 -15.42
N LYS A 389 6.38 13.56 -16.54
CA LYS A 389 5.95 14.87 -17.05
C LYS A 389 4.55 14.74 -17.64
N ALA A 390 3.76 15.81 -17.55
CA ALA A 390 2.43 15.84 -18.18
C ALA A 390 2.29 16.96 -19.20
N ILE A 391 1.50 16.69 -20.24
CA ILE A 391 0.93 17.67 -21.17
C ILE A 391 -0.59 17.62 -20.99
N LEU A 392 -1.16 18.70 -20.46
CA LEU A 392 -2.60 18.85 -20.32
C LEU A 392 -3.17 19.52 -21.57
N VAL A 393 -4.22 18.93 -22.15
CA VAL A 393 -4.87 19.41 -23.37
C VAL A 393 -6.39 19.51 -23.18
N GLU A 394 -7.09 20.31 -23.98
CA GLU A 394 -8.52 20.56 -23.72
C GLU A 394 -9.40 19.35 -24.02
N GLY A 395 -9.15 18.71 -25.15
CA GLY A 395 -9.99 17.64 -25.69
C GLY A 395 -9.20 16.43 -26.21
N PRO A 396 -9.91 15.33 -26.54
CA PRO A 396 -9.29 14.14 -27.12
C PRO A 396 -8.64 14.40 -28.49
N SER A 397 -9.17 15.35 -29.26
CA SER A 397 -8.59 15.74 -30.55
C SER A 397 -7.17 16.30 -30.38
N ASP A 398 -6.99 17.21 -29.42
CA ASP A 398 -5.68 17.79 -29.09
C ASP A 398 -4.70 16.73 -28.61
N GLU A 399 -5.18 15.77 -27.82
CA GLU A 399 -4.37 14.64 -27.34
C GLU A 399 -3.81 13.84 -28.52
N LEU A 400 -4.64 13.52 -29.52
CA LEU A 400 -4.21 12.80 -30.71
C LEU A 400 -3.22 13.60 -31.56
N ILE A 401 -3.43 14.92 -31.68
CA ILE A 401 -2.55 15.81 -32.43
C ILE A 401 -1.16 15.86 -31.76
N ILE A 402 -1.10 16.06 -30.45
CA ILE A 402 0.16 16.10 -29.69
C ILE A 402 0.88 14.75 -29.77
N GLN A 403 0.17 13.64 -29.61
CA GLN A 403 0.77 12.30 -29.76
C GLN A 403 1.36 12.11 -31.17
N LYS A 404 0.64 12.54 -32.22
CA LYS A 404 1.12 12.42 -33.61
C LYS A 404 2.32 13.32 -33.89
N ALA A 405 2.32 14.54 -33.36
CA ALA A 405 3.43 15.49 -33.49
C ALA A 405 4.70 14.93 -32.81
N TYR A 406 4.56 14.41 -31.59
CA TYR A 406 5.66 13.77 -30.86
C TYR A 406 6.20 12.55 -31.61
N LEU A 407 5.32 11.70 -32.16
CA LEU A 407 5.71 10.54 -32.96
C LEU A 407 6.51 10.91 -34.19
N LYS A 408 6.16 12.00 -34.89
CA LYS A 408 6.93 12.45 -36.07
C LYS A 408 8.32 12.96 -35.70
N GLU A 409 8.42 13.70 -34.60
CA GLU A 409 9.67 14.34 -34.17
C GLU A 409 10.63 13.35 -33.49
N LYS A 410 10.10 12.42 -32.68
CA LYS A 410 10.87 11.52 -31.81
C LYS A 410 10.85 10.07 -32.26
N SER A 411 10.04 9.71 -33.27
CA SER A 411 9.80 8.32 -33.69
C SER A 411 9.30 7.41 -32.56
N LYS A 412 8.67 7.98 -31.53
CA LYS A 412 8.08 7.32 -30.37
C LYS A 412 6.83 8.04 -29.91
N LEU A 413 5.95 7.40 -29.16
CA LEU A 413 4.84 8.05 -28.47
C LEU A 413 5.33 8.74 -27.18
N PRO A 414 4.66 9.82 -26.72
CA PRO A 414 5.03 10.52 -25.48
C PRO A 414 5.19 9.59 -24.27
N ILE A 415 4.28 8.62 -24.11
CA ILE A 415 4.25 7.70 -22.98
C ILE A 415 5.48 6.77 -22.93
N GLU A 416 6.13 6.52 -24.07
CA GLU A 416 7.37 5.72 -24.14
C GLU A 416 8.59 6.46 -23.58
N ASP A 417 8.49 7.79 -23.47
CA ASP A 417 9.48 8.65 -22.79
C ASP A 417 8.91 9.17 -21.43
N GLU A 418 7.91 8.48 -20.87
CA GLU A 418 7.26 8.80 -19.58
C GLU A 418 6.58 10.18 -19.54
N VAL A 419 6.15 10.67 -20.71
CA VAL A 419 5.38 11.90 -20.86
C VAL A 419 3.91 11.56 -21.08
N ASP A 420 3.05 11.89 -20.12
CA ASP A 420 1.63 11.66 -20.24
C ASP A 420 0.90 12.84 -20.89
N VAL A 421 0.11 12.56 -21.94
CA VAL A 421 -0.82 13.53 -22.51
C VAL A 421 -2.21 13.26 -21.93
N ILE A 422 -2.79 14.25 -21.26
CA ILE A 422 -4.04 14.09 -20.51
C ILE A 422 -5.07 15.10 -21.01
N SER A 423 -6.16 14.61 -21.59
CA SER A 423 -7.31 15.43 -21.93
C SER A 423 -8.10 15.84 -20.68
N VAL A 424 -8.18 17.14 -20.42
CA VAL A 424 -8.80 17.74 -19.22
C VAL A 424 -10.01 18.60 -19.56
N LYS A 425 -10.96 18.07 -20.34
CA LYS A 425 -12.36 18.56 -20.57
C LYS A 425 -12.63 20.05 -20.25
N GLY A 426 -11.82 20.99 -20.77
CA GLY A 426 -11.86 22.47 -20.68
C GLY A 426 -11.88 23.14 -19.28
N LEU A 427 -12.73 22.67 -18.35
CA LEU A 427 -13.06 23.34 -17.08
C LEU A 427 -12.21 22.88 -15.89
N SER A 428 -11.37 21.85 -16.06
CA SER A 428 -10.63 21.25 -14.95
C SER A 428 -9.14 21.62 -14.90
N PHE A 429 -8.59 22.34 -15.88
CA PHE A 429 -7.16 22.72 -15.91
C PHE A 429 -6.66 23.30 -14.60
N LYS A 430 -7.33 24.34 -14.06
CA LYS A 430 -6.93 24.97 -12.79
C LYS A 430 -6.79 23.96 -11.64
N ARG A 431 -7.67 22.96 -11.62
CA ARG A 431 -7.72 21.94 -10.57
C ARG A 431 -6.57 20.93 -10.70
N PHE A 432 -6.24 20.53 -11.93
CA PHE A 432 -5.06 19.69 -12.20
C PHE A 432 -3.75 20.45 -11.94
N LEU A 433 -3.69 21.73 -12.29
CA LEU A 433 -2.53 22.58 -12.02
C LEU A 433 -2.32 22.81 -10.51
N GLU A 434 -3.41 22.95 -9.74
CA GLU A 434 -3.33 23.02 -8.28
C GLU A 434 -2.67 21.76 -7.69
N ILE A 435 -3.04 20.57 -8.18
CA ILE A 435 -2.37 19.31 -7.79
C ILE A 435 -0.90 19.34 -8.19
N ALA A 436 -0.61 19.66 -9.46
CA ALA A 436 0.74 19.68 -10.00
C ALA A 436 1.68 20.63 -9.24
N GLU A 437 1.19 21.80 -8.84
CA GLU A 437 1.94 22.76 -8.03
C GLU A 437 2.36 22.16 -6.68
N LYS A 438 1.43 21.51 -5.96
CA LYS A 438 1.72 20.94 -4.62
C LYS A 438 2.79 19.87 -4.66
N ILE A 439 2.77 19.02 -5.68
CA ILE A 439 3.78 17.96 -5.86
C ILE A 439 4.97 18.38 -6.74
N LYS A 440 5.04 19.67 -7.13
CA LYS A 440 6.08 20.23 -8.02
C LYS A 440 6.26 19.43 -9.32
N LYS A 441 5.17 18.91 -9.88
CA LYS A 441 5.18 18.08 -11.10
C LYS A 441 5.42 18.98 -12.33
N PRO A 442 6.35 18.61 -13.23
CA PRO A 442 6.51 19.29 -14.51
C PRO A 442 5.27 19.10 -15.40
N VAL A 443 4.57 20.18 -15.71
CA VAL A 443 3.35 20.19 -16.51
C VAL A 443 3.42 21.27 -17.59
N VAL A 444 3.05 20.89 -18.81
CA VAL A 444 2.78 21.82 -19.91
C VAL A 444 1.29 21.83 -20.18
N VAL A 445 0.68 23.01 -20.29
CA VAL A 445 -0.71 23.19 -20.71
C VAL A 445 -0.71 23.63 -22.16
N VAL A 446 -1.49 22.95 -22.99
CA VAL A 446 -1.84 23.38 -24.35
C VAL A 446 -3.34 23.66 -24.34
N THR A 447 -3.70 24.91 -24.62
CA THR A 447 -5.08 25.40 -24.47
C THR A 447 -5.38 26.39 -25.58
N ASP A 448 -6.65 26.45 -25.96
CA ASP A 448 -7.18 27.38 -26.93
C ASP A 448 -7.30 28.78 -26.32
N ASN A 449 -7.34 29.81 -27.17
CA ASN A 449 -7.56 31.18 -26.71
C ASN A 449 -9.05 31.57 -26.74
N ASP A 450 -9.92 30.78 -27.39
CA ASP A 450 -11.35 31.04 -27.57
C ASP A 450 -11.68 32.45 -28.15
N GLY A 451 -10.70 33.11 -28.77
CA GLY A 451 -10.78 34.50 -29.24
C GLY A 451 -10.63 35.58 -28.15
N ASP A 452 -10.22 35.22 -26.93
CA ASP A 452 -9.96 36.13 -25.81
C ASP A 452 -8.75 35.65 -24.97
N PHE A 453 -7.54 35.89 -25.49
CA PHE A 453 -6.29 35.44 -24.86
C PHE A 453 -6.09 36.04 -23.45
N GLU A 454 -6.50 37.29 -23.24
CA GLU A 454 -6.28 37.98 -21.97
C GLU A 454 -7.10 37.34 -20.84
N ASN A 455 -8.40 37.10 -21.04
CA ASN A 455 -9.22 36.49 -19.99
C ASN A 455 -9.07 34.96 -19.92
N LYS A 456 -8.95 34.27 -21.05
CA LYS A 456 -8.97 32.80 -21.12
C LYS A 456 -7.63 32.16 -20.83
N VAL A 457 -6.52 32.86 -21.06
CA VAL A 457 -5.17 32.36 -20.81
C VAL A 457 -4.52 33.15 -19.68
N THR A 458 -4.32 34.45 -19.87
CA THR A 458 -3.50 35.27 -18.95
C THR A 458 -4.13 35.37 -17.57
N GLN A 459 -5.37 35.86 -17.45
CA GLN A 459 -6.07 35.98 -16.15
C GLN A 459 -6.45 34.61 -15.58
N LYS A 460 -6.77 33.63 -16.43
CA LYS A 460 -7.12 32.28 -15.99
C LYS A 460 -5.93 31.64 -15.27
N TYR A 461 -4.72 31.70 -15.82
CA TYR A 461 -3.56 30.98 -15.28
C TYR A 461 -2.56 31.84 -14.49
N LYS A 462 -2.91 33.10 -14.20
CA LYS A 462 -2.08 34.06 -13.45
C LYS A 462 -1.48 33.50 -12.16
N ASP A 463 -2.23 32.69 -11.42
CA ASP A 463 -1.78 32.09 -10.16
C ASP A 463 -0.59 31.13 -10.35
N PHE A 464 -0.38 30.60 -11.55
CA PHE A 464 0.65 29.62 -11.89
C PHE A 464 1.82 30.19 -12.72
N GLU A 465 1.78 31.47 -13.09
CA GLU A 465 2.75 32.10 -14.01
C GLU A 465 4.19 32.06 -13.47
N ASN A 466 4.35 32.15 -12.15
CA ASN A 466 5.66 32.09 -11.47
C ASN A 466 6.09 30.68 -11.05
N CYS A 467 5.32 29.64 -11.40
CA CYS A 467 5.63 28.28 -11.00
C CYS A 467 6.60 27.64 -11.99
N PRO A 468 7.85 27.32 -11.61
CA PRO A 468 8.88 26.84 -12.55
C PRO A 468 8.56 25.47 -13.16
N SER A 469 7.69 24.69 -12.52
CA SER A 469 7.25 23.39 -13.00
C SER A 469 6.06 23.45 -13.94
N ILE A 470 5.39 24.60 -14.10
CA ILE A 470 4.19 24.74 -14.94
C ILE A 470 4.49 25.69 -16.10
N LYS A 471 4.21 25.25 -17.32
CA LYS A 471 4.31 26.07 -18.53
C LYS A 471 2.97 26.12 -19.25
N ILE A 472 2.49 27.30 -19.60
CA ILE A 472 1.26 27.49 -20.37
C ILE A 472 1.62 27.84 -21.81
N CYS A 473 1.03 27.14 -22.77
CA CYS A 473 1.21 27.34 -24.21
C CYS A 473 -0.16 27.59 -24.84
N ALA A 474 -0.34 28.77 -25.44
CA ALA A 474 -1.52 29.14 -26.22
C ALA A 474 -1.11 30.15 -27.30
N SER A 475 -1.89 30.23 -28.39
CA SER A 475 -1.67 31.22 -29.46
C SER A 475 -2.15 32.61 -29.03
N GLU A 476 -1.34 33.64 -29.25
CA GLU A 476 -1.72 35.05 -29.03
C GLU A 476 -2.68 35.58 -30.12
N ASN A 477 -2.82 34.87 -31.25
CA ASN A 477 -3.70 35.29 -32.34
C ASN A 477 -5.17 34.94 -32.03
N THR A 478 -5.94 35.94 -31.58
CA THR A 478 -7.35 35.81 -31.21
C THR A 478 -8.30 35.54 -32.39
N ASP A 479 -7.86 35.73 -33.64
CA ASP A 479 -8.69 35.41 -34.80
C ASP A 479 -8.79 33.89 -35.03
N LEU A 480 -7.83 33.13 -34.50
CA LEU A 480 -7.73 31.68 -34.61
C LEU A 480 -8.11 31.03 -33.28
N LYS A 481 -9.41 30.87 -33.07
CA LYS A 481 -10.01 30.55 -31.76
C LYS A 481 -9.62 29.19 -31.18
N THR A 482 -9.44 28.19 -32.04
CA THR A 482 -9.14 26.81 -31.63
C THR A 482 -7.84 26.30 -32.25
N LEU A 483 -7.34 25.16 -31.78
CA LEU A 483 -6.12 24.53 -32.29
C LEU A 483 -6.20 24.21 -33.79
N GLU A 484 -7.35 23.81 -34.32
CA GLU A 484 -7.46 23.38 -35.73
C GLU A 484 -7.23 24.54 -36.73
N PRO A 485 -7.90 25.71 -36.62
CA PRO A 485 -7.57 26.88 -37.42
C PRO A 485 -6.11 27.34 -37.27
N GLN A 486 -5.53 27.22 -36.06
CA GLN A 486 -4.13 27.56 -35.82
C GLN A 486 -3.18 26.65 -36.59
N ILE A 487 -3.47 25.34 -36.62
CA ILE A 487 -2.69 24.36 -37.40
C ILE A 487 -2.82 24.65 -38.90
N VAL A 488 -4.02 24.98 -39.39
CA VAL A 488 -4.21 25.31 -40.81
C VAL A 488 -3.43 26.57 -41.19
N GLU A 489 -3.52 27.64 -40.40
CA GLU A 489 -2.80 28.89 -40.67
C GLU A 489 -1.28 28.69 -40.62
N ALA A 490 -0.77 27.92 -39.65
CA ALA A 490 0.66 27.62 -39.53
C ALA A 490 1.21 26.82 -40.73
N ASN A 491 0.35 26.13 -41.47
CA ASN A 491 0.70 25.34 -42.65
C ASN A 491 0.09 25.90 -43.94
N LYS A 492 -0.32 27.18 -43.96
CA LYS A 492 -0.99 27.79 -45.13
C LYS A 492 -0.15 27.75 -46.41
N ASP A 493 1.17 27.78 -46.25
CA ASP A 493 2.14 27.76 -47.35
C ASP A 493 2.43 26.32 -47.85
N ASP A 494 1.94 25.29 -47.14
CA ASP A 494 2.13 23.86 -47.49
C ASP A 494 0.88 23.01 -47.15
N LEU A 495 -0.28 23.47 -47.62
CA LEU A 495 -1.57 22.80 -47.40
C LEU A 495 -1.66 21.42 -48.08
N ASP A 496 -0.84 21.14 -49.08
CA ASP A 496 -0.79 19.85 -49.75
C ASP A 496 -0.20 18.78 -48.83
N THR A 497 0.87 19.11 -48.11
CA THR A 497 1.44 18.24 -47.08
C THR A 497 0.45 18.01 -45.94
N LEU A 498 -0.23 19.07 -45.46
CA LEU A 498 -1.25 18.94 -44.42
C LEU A 498 -2.41 18.01 -44.85
N ARG A 499 -2.91 18.16 -46.09
CA ARG A 499 -3.95 17.28 -46.66
C ARG A 499 -3.52 15.82 -46.74
N ASN A 500 -2.28 15.57 -47.20
CA ASN A 500 -1.72 14.23 -47.29
C ASN A 500 -1.59 13.57 -45.90
N ILE A 501 -1.22 14.34 -44.87
CA ILE A 501 -1.08 13.86 -43.48
C ILE A 501 -2.43 13.52 -42.87
N LEU A 502 -3.48 14.29 -43.17
CA LEU A 502 -4.83 14.10 -42.64
C LEU A 502 -5.66 13.07 -43.44
N TYR A 503 -5.06 12.39 -44.43
CA TYR A 503 -5.73 11.44 -45.32
C TYR A 503 -6.94 12.04 -46.07
N PHE A 504 -6.96 13.36 -46.30
CA PHE A 504 -7.97 14.00 -47.14
C PHE A 504 -7.56 13.85 -48.60
N THR A 505 -8.11 12.84 -49.29
CA THR A 505 -8.11 12.82 -50.75
C THR A 505 -9.13 13.83 -51.27
N THR A 506 -8.84 14.48 -52.39
CA THR A 506 -9.63 15.53 -53.06
C THR A 506 -11.08 15.14 -53.40
N SER A 507 -11.51 13.91 -53.12
CA SER A 507 -12.84 13.37 -53.35
C SER A 507 -13.43 12.78 -52.06
N GLN A 508 -13.81 13.61 -51.08
CA GLN A 508 -14.66 13.15 -49.98
C GLN A 508 -15.84 14.10 -49.74
N THR A 509 -16.84 13.93 -50.58
CA THR A 509 -18.26 14.20 -50.33
C THR A 509 -18.81 13.45 -49.09
N ALA A 510 -18.03 12.57 -48.46
CA ALA A 510 -18.45 11.70 -47.36
C ALA A 510 -18.67 12.43 -46.01
N PHE A 511 -18.02 13.58 -45.77
CA PHE A 511 -18.24 14.34 -44.52
C PHE A 511 -19.66 14.90 -44.41
N PHE A 512 -20.34 15.10 -45.54
CA PHE A 512 -21.75 15.51 -45.58
C PHE A 512 -22.74 14.35 -45.32
N GLN A 513 -22.37 13.09 -45.53
CA GLN A 513 -23.26 11.94 -45.31
C GLN A 513 -23.46 11.59 -43.83
N ILE A 514 -22.49 11.90 -42.96
CA ILE A 514 -22.62 11.68 -41.50
C ILE A 514 -23.73 12.58 -40.91
N TYR A 515 -23.95 13.77 -41.49
CA TYR A 515 -24.99 14.70 -41.06
C TYR A 515 -26.41 14.28 -41.49
N GLU A 516 -26.57 13.59 -42.64
CA GLU A 516 -27.87 13.11 -43.10
C GLU A 516 -28.35 11.83 -42.40
N THR A 517 -27.49 11.12 -41.68
CA THR A 517 -27.83 9.84 -41.04
C THR A 517 -28.28 10.00 -39.57
N VAL A 518 -28.24 11.22 -39.01
CA VAL A 518 -28.52 11.50 -37.58
C VAL A 518 -29.67 12.51 -37.38
N MET A 519 -30.43 12.85 -38.43
CA MET A 519 -31.79 13.40 -38.33
C MET A 519 -32.80 12.43 -38.94
#